data_AF-C0CS04-F1
#
_entry.id   AF-C0CS04-F1
#
_cell.length_a   1.000
_cell.length_b   1.000
_cell.length_c   1.000
_cell.angle_alpha   90.00
_cell.angle_beta   90.00
_cell.angle_gamma   90.00
#
_symmetry.space_group_name_H-M   'P 1'
#
loop_
_entity.id
_entity.type
_entity.pdbx_description
1 polymer ?
#
loop_
_entity_poly.entity_id
_entity_poly.type
_entity_poly.pdbx_seq_one_letter_code
_entity_poly.pdbx_strand_id
1 'polypeptide(L)'
;MRKSMKKISLGILAAVVLIVGLSSCGIIKIDREEKQKLDYTVVKEEDMPREIQALIEERKEQEFQMAYQSGNELYLVKGYGQQEGGGYSIQVEALSMTENALELKTKLLGPSGEEDQSPEPSYPYIVIKMEYRDLPVRFQS
;
A
#
# COMPACT_ATOMS: atom_id res chain seq x y z
N MET A 1 -43.61 -61.11 16.63
CA MET A 1 -42.85 -59.87 16.93
C MET A 1 -41.39 -60.05 16.52
N ARG A 2 -40.88 -59.34 15.50
CA ARG A 2 -39.45 -58.98 15.28
C ARG A 2 -39.27 -58.26 13.93
N LYS A 3 -40.07 -57.21 13.73
CA LYS A 3 -39.75 -56.10 12.81
C LYS A 3 -38.91 -55.14 13.66
N SER A 4 -37.72 -54.73 13.19
CA SER A 4 -36.97 -53.51 13.61
C SER A 4 -35.46 -53.60 13.84
N MET A 5 -34.73 -54.68 13.52
CA MET A 5 -33.26 -54.71 13.74
C MET A 5 -32.38 -54.50 12.49
N LYS A 6 -32.94 -54.24 11.30
CA LYS A 6 -32.14 -54.03 10.06
C LYS A 6 -32.12 -52.61 9.53
N LYS A 7 -32.76 -51.65 10.20
CA LYS A 7 -32.79 -50.23 9.77
C LYS A 7 -31.87 -49.32 10.60
N ILE A 8 -31.36 -49.81 11.72
CA ILE A 8 -30.58 -49.03 12.68
C ILE A 8 -29.09 -48.94 12.25
N SER A 9 -28.60 -49.87 11.42
CA SER A 9 -27.20 -49.89 10.99
C SER A 9 -26.85 -48.93 9.86
N LEU A 10 -27.82 -48.50 9.05
CA LEU A 10 -27.54 -47.63 7.89
C LEU A 10 -27.61 -46.13 8.24
N GLY A 11 -28.46 -45.75 9.19
CA GLY A 11 -28.59 -44.34 9.61
C GLY A 11 -27.39 -43.83 10.40
N ILE A 12 -26.74 -44.69 11.18
CA ILE A 12 -25.57 -44.32 12.01
C ILE A 12 -24.32 -44.13 11.13
N LEU A 13 -24.14 -44.95 10.08
CA LEU A 13 -23.01 -44.82 9.16
C LEU A 13 -23.09 -43.54 8.30
N ALA A 14 -24.31 -43.13 7.92
CA ALA A 14 -24.53 -41.89 7.18
C ALA A 14 -24.29 -40.62 8.04
N ALA A 15 -24.53 -40.70 9.35
CA ALA A 15 -24.29 -39.59 10.28
C ALA A 15 -22.80 -39.33 10.54
N VAL A 16 -21.97 -40.38 10.54
CA VAL A 16 -20.51 -40.25 10.78
C VAL A 16 -19.79 -39.64 9.56
N VAL A 17 -20.23 -39.95 8.34
CA VAL A 17 -19.63 -39.41 7.09
C VAL A 17 -19.90 -37.91 6.92
N LEU A 18 -21.03 -37.40 7.42
CA LEU A 18 -21.38 -35.97 7.33
C LEU A 18 -20.60 -35.07 8.30
N ILE A 19 -20.02 -35.62 9.37
CA ILE A 19 -19.24 -34.84 10.35
C ILE A 19 -17.80 -34.58 9.86
N VAL A 20 -17.27 -35.43 8.97
CA VAL A 20 -15.90 -35.31 8.45
C VAL A 20 -15.80 -34.31 7.28
N GLY A 21 -16.92 -33.90 6.69
CA GLY A 21 -16.96 -33.06 5.49
C GLY A 21 -16.86 -31.54 5.68
N LEU A 22 -16.77 -31.04 6.92
CA LEU A 22 -16.81 -29.58 7.20
C LEU A 22 -15.54 -29.03 7.85
N SER A 23 -14.39 -29.70 7.69
CA SER A 23 -13.09 -29.19 8.17
C SER A 23 -12.14 -28.89 7.02
N SER A 24 -12.55 -28.02 6.09
CA SER A 24 -11.63 -27.23 5.28
C SER A 24 -11.97 -25.75 5.36
N CYS A 25 -12.11 -25.23 6.59
CA CYS A 25 -11.68 -23.86 6.83
C CYS A 25 -10.16 -23.85 6.61
N GLY A 26 -9.74 -23.62 5.37
CA GLY A 26 -8.40 -23.12 5.11
C GLY A 26 -8.27 -21.85 5.92
N ILE A 27 -7.60 -21.94 7.07
CA ILE A 27 -7.04 -20.78 7.71
C ILE A 27 -6.05 -20.27 6.68
N ILE A 28 -6.48 -19.29 5.89
CA ILE A 28 -5.57 -18.37 5.23
C ILE A 28 -4.86 -17.75 6.43
N LYS A 29 -3.71 -18.32 6.79
CA LYS A 29 -2.71 -17.62 7.57
C LYS A 29 -2.33 -16.47 6.64
N ILE A 30 -3.06 -15.37 6.76
CA ILE A 30 -2.56 -14.08 6.35
C ILE A 30 -1.38 -13.92 7.30
N ASP A 31 -0.22 -14.33 6.80
CA ASP A 31 1.06 -14.03 7.39
C ASP A 31 1.13 -12.50 7.33
N ARG A 32 0.54 -11.85 8.34
CA ARG A 32 0.70 -10.43 8.55
C ARG A 32 2.13 -10.29 9.01
N GLU A 33 3.02 -10.20 8.03
CA GLU A 33 4.40 -9.75 8.22
C GLU A 33 4.31 -8.54 9.17
N GLU A 34 5.04 -8.58 10.28
CA GLU A 34 4.92 -7.58 11.34
C GLU A 34 5.34 -6.22 10.76
N LYS A 35 4.36 -5.36 10.48
CA LYS A 35 4.59 -4.04 9.89
C LYS A 35 4.91 -3.03 10.99
N GLN A 36 6.17 -2.65 11.10
CA GLN A 36 6.58 -1.55 11.97
C GLN A 36 6.33 -0.20 11.27
N LYS A 37 5.55 0.68 11.90
CA LYS A 37 5.39 2.07 11.43
C LYS A 37 6.69 2.85 11.61
N LEU A 38 7.00 3.73 10.66
CA LEU A 38 8.20 4.57 10.68
C LEU A 38 7.82 6.04 10.68
N ASP A 39 8.64 6.83 11.37
CA ASP A 39 8.55 8.28 11.32
C ASP A 39 9.18 8.80 10.02
N TYR A 40 8.61 9.90 9.52
CA TYR A 40 9.10 10.59 8.34
C TYR A 40 8.79 12.08 8.43
N THR A 41 9.46 12.87 7.60
CA THR A 41 9.18 14.29 7.42
C THR A 41 8.85 14.55 5.96
N VAL A 42 7.79 15.31 5.69
CA VAL A 42 7.53 15.83 4.34
C VAL A 42 8.54 16.93 4.04
N VAL A 43 9.27 16.79 2.93
CA VAL A 43 10.30 17.74 2.51
C VAL A 43 9.64 18.84 1.71
N LYS A 44 9.88 20.09 2.12
CA LYS A 44 9.44 21.26 1.37
C LYS A 44 10.36 21.49 0.18
N GLU A 45 9.85 22.16 -0.85
CA GLU A 45 10.60 22.43 -2.07
C GLU A 45 11.90 23.21 -1.79
N GLU A 46 11.87 24.18 -0.87
CA GLU A 46 13.05 24.96 -0.49
C GLU A 46 14.15 24.15 0.21
N ASP A 47 13.79 23.04 0.86
CA ASP A 47 14.70 22.16 1.61
C ASP A 47 15.15 20.95 0.79
N MET A 48 14.63 20.81 -0.44
CA MET A 48 14.87 19.65 -1.29
C MET A 48 16.26 19.72 -1.95
N PRO A 49 17.04 18.62 -1.95
CA PRO A 49 18.26 18.53 -2.75
C PRO A 49 18.02 18.84 -4.23
N ARG A 50 18.94 19.59 -4.86
CA ARG A 50 18.79 20.02 -6.27
C ARG A 50 18.69 18.85 -7.23
N GLU A 51 19.37 17.75 -6.93
CA GLU A 51 19.35 16.52 -7.70
C GLU A 51 17.93 15.90 -7.73
N ILE A 52 17.22 15.95 -6.61
CA ILE A 52 15.84 15.46 -6.52
C ILE A 52 14.91 16.38 -7.32
N GLN A 53 15.05 17.70 -7.20
CA GLN A 53 14.25 18.67 -7.96
C GLN A 53 14.41 18.44 -9.48
N ALA A 54 15.64 18.27 -9.95
CA ALA A 54 15.92 18.02 -11.36
C ALA A 54 15.29 16.71 -11.87
N LEU A 55 15.36 15.63 -11.08
CA LEU A 55 14.76 14.34 -11.42
C LEU A 55 13.22 14.39 -11.42
N ILE A 56 12.62 15.18 -10.54
CA ILE A 56 11.17 15.42 -10.55
C ILE A 56 10.79 16.14 -11.84
N GLU A 57 11.46 17.24 -12.16
CA GLU A 57 11.17 18.04 -13.35
C GLU A 57 11.30 17.22 -14.65
N GLU A 58 12.33 16.36 -14.73
CA GLU A 58 12.54 15.46 -15.87
C GLU A 58 11.40 14.43 -16.04
N ARG A 59 10.82 13.95 -14.94
CA ARG A 59 9.90 12.79 -14.95
C ARG A 59 8.44 13.12 -14.70
N LYS A 60 8.12 14.36 -14.29
CA LYS A 60 6.80 14.77 -13.79
C LYS A 60 5.64 14.51 -14.75
N GLU A 61 5.90 14.43 -16.05
CA GLU A 61 4.87 14.18 -17.06
C GLU A 61 4.19 12.82 -16.86
N GLN A 62 4.93 11.82 -16.37
CA GLN A 62 4.42 10.45 -16.15
C GLN A 62 4.43 10.10 -14.66
N GLU A 63 3.67 9.07 -14.27
CA GLU A 63 3.78 8.53 -12.93
C GLU A 63 5.21 7.98 -12.71
N PHE A 64 5.84 8.40 -11.61
CA PHE A 64 7.18 7.94 -11.29
C PHE A 64 7.35 7.78 -9.79
N GLN A 65 8.35 6.98 -9.42
CA GLN A 65 8.78 6.82 -8.04
C GLN A 65 10.29 6.64 -8.00
N MET A 66 10.92 7.13 -6.95
CA MET A 66 12.35 6.93 -6.73
C MET A 66 12.72 7.00 -5.26
N ALA A 67 13.80 6.31 -4.91
CA ALA A 67 14.44 6.41 -3.62
C ALA A 67 15.84 7.01 -3.83
N TYR A 68 16.19 8.04 -3.07
CA TYR A 68 17.47 8.73 -3.16
C TYR A 68 18.10 8.79 -1.78
N GLN A 69 19.32 8.27 -1.65
CA GLN A 69 20.08 8.31 -0.40
C GLN A 69 21.04 9.50 -0.41
N SER A 70 21.05 10.28 0.68
CA SER A 70 22.05 11.32 0.94
C SER A 70 22.55 11.18 2.38
N GLY A 71 23.79 10.72 2.54
CA GLY A 71 24.35 10.40 3.86
C GLY A 71 23.50 9.37 4.60
N ASN A 72 22.98 9.76 5.76
CA ASN A 72 22.12 8.94 6.62
C ASN A 72 20.63 9.19 6.40
N GLU A 73 20.25 9.97 5.39
CA GLU A 73 18.86 10.22 5.04
C GLU A 73 18.48 9.46 3.76
N LEU A 74 17.26 8.94 3.74
CA LEU A 74 16.61 8.35 2.59
C LEU A 74 15.40 9.19 2.21
N TYR A 75 15.39 9.66 0.96
CA TYR A 75 14.31 10.41 0.36
C TYR A 75 13.47 9.47 -0.50
N LEU A 76 12.16 9.41 -0.25
CA LEU A 76 11.22 8.68 -1.06
C LEU A 76 10.34 9.67 -1.82
N VAL A 77 10.32 9.53 -3.14
CA VAL A 77 9.60 10.44 -4.03
C VAL A 77 8.55 9.68 -4.78
N LYS A 78 7.32 10.21 -4.78
CA LYS A 78 6.21 9.71 -5.58
C LYS A 78 5.62 10.88 -6.37
N GLY A 79 5.61 10.76 -7.70
CA GLY A 79 4.91 11.66 -8.60
C GLY A 79 3.77 10.93 -9.29
N TYR A 80 2.61 11.59 -9.43
CA TYR A 80 1.40 11.02 -10.02
C TYR A 80 1.20 11.37 -11.50
N GLY A 81 2.22 11.92 -12.15
CA GLY A 81 2.14 12.37 -13.54
C GLY A 81 1.30 13.63 -13.70
N GLN A 82 1.07 14.02 -14.95
CA GLN A 82 0.17 15.11 -15.29
C GLN A 82 -1.27 14.80 -14.86
N GLN A 83 -1.94 15.77 -14.23
CA GLN A 83 -3.37 15.77 -13.94
C GLN A 83 -4.09 16.85 -14.73
N GLU A 84 -5.37 16.61 -15.04
CA GLU A 84 -6.24 17.61 -15.68
C GLU A 84 -6.63 18.69 -14.66
N GLY A 85 -6.05 19.87 -14.82
CA GLY A 85 -6.30 20.98 -13.92
C GLY A 85 -5.55 20.89 -12.60
N GLY A 86 -5.81 21.86 -11.72
CA GLY A 86 -5.24 21.97 -10.37
C GLY A 86 -6.14 21.41 -9.26
N GLY A 87 -5.73 21.62 -8.01
CA GLY A 87 -6.51 21.25 -6.82
C GLY A 87 -6.23 19.83 -6.29
N TYR A 88 -5.26 19.14 -6.86
CA TYR A 88 -4.82 17.83 -6.39
C TYR A 88 -3.90 17.94 -5.16
N SER A 89 -4.03 17.00 -4.24
CA SER A 89 -3.13 16.85 -3.08
C SER A 89 -2.76 15.38 -2.88
N ILE A 90 -1.63 15.12 -2.23
CA ILE A 90 -1.17 13.76 -1.94
C ILE A 90 -1.20 13.53 -0.44
N GLN A 91 -1.84 12.44 -0.04
CA GLN A 91 -1.87 11.98 1.34
C GLN A 91 -0.93 10.79 1.51
N VAL A 92 -0.08 10.83 2.54
CA VAL A 92 0.67 9.65 2.99
C VAL A 92 -0.25 8.83 3.90
N GLU A 93 -0.67 7.66 3.44
CA GLU A 93 -1.53 6.77 4.24
C GLU A 93 -0.69 5.95 5.24
N ALA A 94 0.51 5.52 4.83
CA ALA A 94 1.42 4.77 5.68
C ALA A 94 2.86 4.85 5.18
N LEU A 95 3.80 4.92 6.13
CA LEU A 95 5.17 4.49 5.93
C LEU A 95 5.46 3.40 6.97
N SER A 96 5.85 2.23 6.49
CA SER A 96 6.15 1.08 7.36
C SER A 96 7.31 0.27 6.81
N MET A 97 7.87 -0.61 7.62
CA MET A 97 8.73 -1.68 7.13
C MET A 97 8.24 -3.04 7.58
N THR A 98 8.62 -4.04 6.80
CA THR A 98 8.69 -5.42 7.23
C THR A 98 10.17 -5.82 7.36
N GLU A 99 10.45 -7.09 7.62
CA GLU A 99 11.84 -7.61 7.60
C GLU A 99 12.51 -7.45 6.22
N ASN A 100 11.72 -7.35 5.16
CA ASN A 100 12.21 -7.45 3.78
C ASN A 100 12.12 -6.15 2.97
N ALA A 101 11.33 -5.17 3.39
CA ALA A 101 11.09 -3.97 2.60
C ALA A 101 10.61 -2.77 3.41
N LEU A 102 10.91 -1.58 2.91
CA LEU A 102 10.19 -0.35 3.22
C LEU A 102 8.93 -0.28 2.34
N GLU A 103 7.81 0.12 2.90
CA GLU A 103 6.54 0.29 2.21
C GLU A 103 6.01 1.70 2.42
N LEU A 104 5.95 2.48 1.34
CA LEU A 104 5.31 3.79 1.30
C LEU A 104 3.97 3.66 0.57
N LYS A 105 2.88 3.97 1.27
CA LYS A 105 1.54 4.05 0.70
C LYS A 105 1.08 5.49 0.65
N THR A 106 0.74 5.96 -0.54
CA THR A 106 0.23 7.31 -0.78
C THR A 106 -1.06 7.26 -1.57
N LYS A 107 -1.87 8.31 -1.46
CA LYS A 107 -3.11 8.45 -2.22
C LYS A 107 -3.19 9.84 -2.82
N LEU A 108 -3.54 9.92 -4.10
CA LEU A 108 -3.90 11.16 -4.76
C LEU A 108 -5.34 11.53 -4.43
N LEU A 109 -5.54 12.73 -3.92
CA LEU A 109 -6.85 13.32 -3.63
C LEU A 109 -7.09 14.40 -4.69
N GLY A 110 -8.21 14.29 -5.41
CA GLY A 110 -8.63 15.33 -6.35
C GLY A 110 -9.23 16.56 -5.64
N PRO A 111 -9.53 17.62 -6.40
CA PRO A 111 -10.22 18.80 -5.90
C PRO A 111 -11.57 18.43 -5.24
N SER A 112 -11.96 19.18 -4.20
CA SER A 112 -13.21 18.91 -3.45
C SER A 112 -14.46 19.44 -4.17
N GLY A 113 -14.27 20.31 -5.16
CA GLY A 113 -15.29 20.84 -6.05
C GLY A 113 -14.67 21.56 -7.25
N GLU A 114 -15.51 21.98 -8.21
CA GLU A 114 -15.05 22.66 -9.44
C GLU A 114 -14.32 23.98 -9.17
N GLU A 115 -14.60 24.65 -8.05
CA GLU A 115 -13.94 25.91 -7.66
C GLU A 115 -12.47 25.74 -7.26
N ASP A 116 -12.09 24.55 -6.79
CA ASP A 116 -10.71 24.20 -6.44
C ASP A 116 -9.89 23.80 -7.67
N GLN A 117 -10.55 23.61 -8.82
CA GLN A 117 -9.92 23.12 -10.04
C GLN A 117 -9.45 24.29 -10.90
N SER A 118 -8.13 24.52 -10.90
CA SER A 118 -7.50 25.41 -11.89
C SER A 118 -7.60 24.77 -13.29
N PRO A 119 -7.75 25.55 -14.37
CA PRO A 119 -7.71 25.00 -15.73
C PRO A 119 -6.31 24.56 -16.19
N GLU A 120 -5.25 24.99 -15.51
CA GLU A 120 -3.87 24.65 -15.85
C GLU A 120 -3.53 23.22 -15.39
N PRO A 121 -2.84 22.40 -16.23
CA PRO A 121 -2.37 21.09 -15.81
C PRO A 121 -1.53 21.14 -14.54
N SER A 122 -1.67 20.15 -13.67
CA SER A 122 -0.86 20.02 -12.46
C SER A 122 -0.02 18.75 -12.47
N TYR A 123 1.06 18.76 -11.70
CA TYR A 123 2.03 17.67 -11.61
C TYR A 123 2.29 17.30 -10.14
N PRO A 124 1.29 16.71 -9.44
CA PRO A 124 1.39 16.45 -8.02
C PRO A 124 2.49 15.43 -7.71
N TYR A 125 3.39 15.83 -6.81
CA TYR A 125 4.43 14.98 -6.26
C TYR A 125 4.56 15.17 -4.75
N ILE A 126 5.10 14.15 -4.07
CA ILE A 126 5.47 14.22 -2.67
C ILE A 126 6.89 13.69 -2.48
N VAL A 127 7.65 14.39 -1.63
CA VAL A 127 8.96 13.96 -1.16
C VAL A 127 8.88 13.81 0.34
N ILE A 128 9.16 12.62 0.84
CA ILE A 128 9.35 12.38 2.26
C ILE A 128 10.80 11.99 2.53
N LYS A 129 11.29 12.34 3.72
CA LYS A 129 12.60 11.90 4.21
C LYS A 129 12.47 11.10 5.50
N MET A 130 13.35 10.13 5.65
CA MET A 130 13.48 9.27 6.82
C MET A 130 14.96 8.89 7.03
N GLU A 131 15.30 8.30 8.16
CA GLU A 131 16.62 7.70 8.35
C GLU A 131 16.86 6.57 7.34
N TYR A 132 18.07 6.51 6.80
CA TYR A 132 18.46 5.48 5.86
C TYR A 132 18.36 4.09 6.46
N ARG A 133 17.81 3.16 5.68
CA ARG A 133 17.76 1.72 5.98
C ARG A 133 18.09 0.95 4.72
N ASP A 134 18.93 -0.06 4.87
CA ASP A 134 19.36 -0.93 3.77
C ASP A 134 18.28 -1.98 3.46
N LEU A 135 17.12 -1.51 2.99
CA LEU A 135 15.98 -2.32 2.58
C LEU A 135 15.43 -1.79 1.24
N PRO A 136 14.97 -2.68 0.36
CA PRO A 136 14.30 -2.25 -0.87
C PRO A 136 13.02 -1.48 -0.55
N VAL A 137 12.68 -0.51 -1.39
CA VAL A 137 11.48 0.32 -1.24
C VAL A 137 10.38 -0.15 -2.17
N ARG A 138 9.18 -0.35 -1.61
CA ARG A 138 7.94 -0.65 -2.33
C ARG A 138 6.99 0.53 -2.20
N PHE A 139 6.55 1.05 -3.32
CA PHE A 139 5.55 2.12 -3.39
C PHE A 139 4.18 1.52 -3.67
N GLN A 140 3.15 2.04 -3.01
CA GLN A 140 1.75 1.64 -3.18
C GLN A 140 0.90 2.90 -3.36
N SER A 141 0.02 2.89 -4.36
CA SER A 141 -0.90 3.97 -4.72
C SER A 141 -2.36 3.56 -4.49
#